data_AF-A0ABD5T320-F1
#
_entry.id   AF-A0ABD5T320-F1
#
_cell.length_a   1.000
_cell.length_b   1.000
_cell.length_c   1.000
_cell.angle_alpha   90.00
_cell.angle_beta   90.00
_cell.angle_gamma   90.00
#
_symmetry.space_group_name_H-M   'P 1'
#
loop_
_entity.id
_entity.type
_entity.pdbx_description
1 polymer ?
#
loop_
_entity_poly.entity_id
_entity_poly.type
_entity_poly.pdbx_seq_one_letter_code
_entity_poly.pdbx_strand_id
1 'polypeptide(L)'
;DLTVGVEKAGAPLATAVANQLDTDLGTYAPAKHQWEEGDIDEHGGGFSRNFAGIRDRDCYVVDDIITSGTTMRESIHAIREQGGEPAACVVLVDKMGYDEIDDVPVYSLVDVVRVDREE
;
A
#
# COMPACT_ATOMS: atom_id res chain seq x y z
N ASP A 1 -9.11 6.67 11.56
CA ASP A 1 -8.87 6.21 10.19
C ASP A 1 -7.62 6.87 9.62
N LEU A 2 -6.77 6.09 8.95
CA LEU A 2 -5.54 6.54 8.34
C LEU A 2 -5.46 6.03 6.90
N THR A 3 -5.31 6.94 5.94
CA THR A 3 -5.02 6.56 4.54
C THR A 3 -3.51 6.51 4.36
N VAL A 4 -2.98 5.34 3.99
CA VAL A 4 -1.54 5.09 3.82
C VAL A 4 -1.22 4.99 2.34
N GLY A 5 -0.52 5.98 1.80
CA GLY A 5 -0.03 5.94 0.42
C GLY A 5 1.27 5.16 0.29
N VAL A 6 1.30 4.20 -0.64
CA VAL A 6 2.55 3.51 -1.02
C VAL A 6 3.37 4.43 -1.93
N GLU A 7 4.61 4.72 -1.56
CA GLU A 7 5.47 5.59 -2.35
C GLU A 7 6.10 4.85 -3.55
N LYS A 8 6.27 5.53 -4.69
CA LYS A 8 6.04 6.97 -4.94
C LYS A 8 4.66 7.28 -5.52
N ALA A 9 4.08 6.36 -6.28
CA ALA A 9 2.89 6.61 -7.09
C ALA A 9 1.57 6.63 -6.30
N GLY A 10 1.46 5.84 -5.24
CA GLY A 10 0.30 5.81 -4.36
C GLY A 10 0.13 7.05 -3.49
N ALA A 11 1.19 7.79 -3.16
CA ALA A 11 1.12 8.93 -2.24
C ALA A 11 0.20 10.09 -2.72
N PRO A 12 0.26 10.55 -3.99
CA PRO A 12 -0.71 11.52 -4.50
C PRO A 12 -2.17 11.01 -4.49
N LEU A 13 -2.38 9.72 -4.79
CA LEU A 13 -3.71 9.11 -4.75
C LEU A 13 -4.25 9.05 -3.32
N ALA A 14 -3.42 8.61 -2.38
CA ALA A 14 -3.71 8.60 -0.96
C ALA A 14 -4.05 10.00 -0.43
N THR A 15 -3.35 11.02 -0.90
CA THR A 15 -3.63 12.42 -0.54
C THR A 15 -5.04 12.84 -0.98
N ALA A 16 -5.44 12.50 -2.21
CA ALA A 16 -6.76 12.81 -2.72
C ALA A 16 -7.86 12.04 -1.96
N VAL A 17 -7.63 10.75 -1.68
CA VAL A 17 -8.54 9.89 -0.91
C VAL A 17 -8.69 10.40 0.52
N ALA A 18 -7.59 10.70 1.20
CA ALA A 18 -7.59 11.22 2.56
C ALA A 18 -8.38 12.53 2.67
N ASN A 19 -8.20 13.44 1.71
CA ASN A 19 -8.94 14.69 1.67
C ASN A 19 -10.45 14.49 1.41
N GLN A 20 -10.82 13.49 0.61
CA GLN A 20 -12.23 13.21 0.30
C GLN A 20 -12.95 12.48 1.44
N LEU A 21 -12.24 11.63 2.19
CA LEU A 21 -12.76 10.83 3.29
C LEU A 21 -12.52 11.44 4.68
N ASP A 22 -11.86 12.58 4.75
CA ASP A 22 -11.49 13.27 5.99
C ASP A 22 -10.67 12.39 6.95
N THR A 23 -9.70 11.64 6.40
CA THR A 23 -8.78 10.80 7.19
C THR A 23 -7.43 11.47 7.36
N ASP A 24 -6.69 11.07 8.40
CA ASP A 24 -5.25 11.36 8.46
C ASP A 24 -4.53 10.72 7.25
N LEU A 25 -3.38 11.29 6.86
CA LEU A 25 -2.51 10.76 5.81
C LEU A 25 -1.26 10.14 6.45
N GLY A 26 -0.82 9.00 5.92
CA GLY A 26 0.47 8.36 6.15
C GLY A 26 1.09 7.96 4.81
N THR A 27 2.40 7.72 4.78
CA THR A 27 3.05 7.14 3.59
C THR A 27 4.03 6.05 3.97
N TYR A 28 4.13 5.02 3.13
CA TYR A 28 5.04 3.89 3.27
C TYR A 28 5.97 3.82 2.06
N ALA A 29 7.28 3.82 2.30
CA ALA A 29 8.31 3.67 1.28
C ALA A 29 8.85 2.22 1.30
N PRO A 30 8.55 1.39 0.27
CA PRO A 30 9.02 0.01 0.21
C PRO A 30 10.55 -0.09 0.09
N ALA A 31 11.16 -1.10 0.72
CA ALA A 31 12.61 -1.30 0.72
C ALA A 31 13.22 -1.32 -0.69
N LYS A 32 12.54 -2.02 -1.61
CA LYS A 32 12.96 -2.18 -3.01
C LYS A 32 12.86 -0.91 -3.87
N HIS A 33 12.45 0.23 -3.31
CA HIS A 33 12.45 1.53 -4.01
C HIS A 33 13.46 2.52 -3.42
N GLN A 34 14.24 2.10 -2.40
CA GLN A 34 15.29 2.92 -1.77
C GLN A 34 16.68 2.80 -2.44
N TRP A 35 16.79 2.15 -3.61
CA TRP A 35 18.06 1.87 -4.32
C TRP A 35 18.85 3.08 -4.86
N GLU A 36 18.53 4.33 -4.47
CA GLU A 36 19.24 5.51 -4.98
C GLU A 36 20.12 6.24 -3.95
N GLU A 37 20.06 5.91 -2.65
CA GLU A 37 20.96 6.51 -1.67
C GLU A 37 21.72 5.42 -0.91
N GLY A 38 23.03 5.37 -1.12
CA GLY A 38 23.90 4.34 -0.58
C GLY A 38 23.94 4.36 0.94
N ASP A 39 23.30 3.37 1.55
CA ASP A 39 23.82 2.63 2.69
C ASP A 39 23.19 1.24 2.65
N ILE A 40 24.04 0.26 2.36
CA ILE A 40 23.68 -1.13 2.09
C ILE A 40 23.80 -1.85 3.43
N ASP A 41 22.79 -2.67 3.73
CA ASP A 41 22.61 -3.52 4.90
C ASP A 41 21.72 -2.89 6.00
N GLU A 42 20.60 -3.57 6.32
CA GLU A 42 19.69 -3.38 7.49
C GLU A 42 18.37 -2.60 7.34
N HIS A 43 18.11 -1.80 6.30
CA HIS A 43 16.90 -0.95 6.29
C HIS A 43 15.74 -1.53 5.47
N GLY A 44 14.76 -2.13 6.17
CA GLY A 44 13.45 -2.48 5.61
C GLY A 44 12.67 -1.24 5.14
N GLY A 45 11.53 -1.46 4.47
CA GLY A 45 10.64 -0.36 4.10
C GLY A 45 10.11 0.37 5.34
N GLY A 46 9.81 1.67 5.21
CA GLY A 46 9.54 2.52 6.36
C GLY A 46 8.45 3.55 6.12
N PHE A 47 7.85 4.02 7.22
CA PHE A 47 6.87 5.10 7.17
C PHE A 47 7.53 6.46 7.35
N SER A 48 7.02 7.46 6.63
CA SER A 48 7.50 8.83 6.76
C SER A 48 7.09 9.44 8.11
N ARG A 49 8.05 10.11 8.75
CA ARG A 49 7.85 10.80 10.04
C ARG A 49 7.16 12.16 9.91
N ASN A 50 6.92 12.62 8.69
CA ASN A 50 6.26 13.91 8.41
C ASN A 50 4.72 13.80 8.44
N PHE A 51 4.21 12.58 8.51
CA PHE A 51 2.79 12.26 8.43
C PHE A 51 2.28 11.62 9.73
N ALA A 52 1.00 11.28 9.78
CA ALA A 52 0.39 10.67 10.95
C ALA A 52 0.98 9.27 11.24
N GLY A 53 1.07 8.92 12.52
CA GLY A 53 1.53 7.61 12.96
C GLY A 53 0.47 6.52 12.84
N ILE A 54 0.93 5.26 12.85
CA ILE A 54 0.13 4.06 12.52
C ILE A 54 -0.63 3.47 13.72
N ARG A 55 -0.05 3.52 14.92
CA ARG A 55 -0.53 2.75 16.08
C ARG A 55 -1.98 3.07 16.47
N ASP A 56 -2.76 2.04 16.73
CA ASP A 56 -4.18 2.11 17.14
C ASP A 56 -5.08 2.76 16.07
N ARG A 57 -4.78 2.54 14.78
CA ARG A 57 -5.54 3.09 13.65
C ARG A 57 -5.96 1.99 12.66
N ASP A 58 -7.18 2.11 12.15
CA ASP A 58 -7.61 1.44 10.91
C ASP A 58 -6.94 2.11 9.71
N CYS A 59 -6.19 1.32 8.94
CA CYS A 59 -5.30 1.77 7.87
C CYS A 59 -5.80 1.29 6.50
N TYR A 60 -6.06 2.24 5.60
CA TYR A 60 -6.46 1.99 4.22
C TYR A 60 -5.23 2.20 3.32
N VAL A 61 -4.69 1.12 2.77
CA VAL A 61 -3.48 1.17 1.94
C VAL A 61 -3.88 1.54 0.52
N VAL A 62 -3.28 2.59 -0.03
CA VAL A 62 -3.58 3.10 -1.38
C VAL A 62 -2.33 3.04 -2.25
N ASP A 63 -2.46 2.43 -3.43
CA ASP A 63 -1.41 2.39 -4.46
C ASP A 63 -2.02 2.51 -5.87
N ASP A 64 -1.18 2.67 -6.89
CA ASP A 64 -1.66 2.72 -8.27
C ASP A 64 -1.92 1.33 -8.85
N ILE A 65 -1.02 0.36 -8.64
CA ILE A 65 -1.09 -0.96 -9.25
C ILE A 65 -0.63 -2.11 -8.36
N ILE A 66 -1.38 -3.22 -8.36
CA ILE A 66 -0.93 -4.50 -7.84
C ILE A 66 -0.39 -5.37 -8.98
N THR A 67 0.84 -5.84 -8.80
CA THR A 67 1.49 -6.84 -9.66
C THR A 67 1.68 -8.16 -8.92
N SER A 68 2.86 -8.46 -8.37
CA SER A 68 3.08 -9.67 -7.57
C SER A 68 2.41 -9.64 -6.19
N GLY A 69 1.91 -8.48 -5.77
CA GLY A 69 1.41 -8.23 -4.41
C GLY A 69 2.51 -8.03 -3.37
N THR A 70 3.80 -8.12 -3.72
CA THR A 70 4.91 -8.01 -2.75
C THR A 70 4.87 -6.71 -1.96
N THR A 71 4.64 -5.56 -2.63
CA THR A 71 4.58 -4.25 -1.96
C THR A 71 3.41 -4.17 -0.97
N MET A 72 2.26 -4.75 -1.34
CA MET A 72 1.09 -4.77 -0.48
C MET A 72 1.34 -5.61 0.77
N ARG A 73 1.92 -6.81 0.64
CA ARG A 73 2.31 -7.65 1.78
C ARG A 73 3.29 -6.94 2.71
N GLU A 74 4.31 -6.31 2.13
CA GLU A 74 5.28 -5.50 2.89
C GLU A 74 4.59 -4.36 3.67
N SER A 75 3.65 -3.66 3.04
CA SER A 75 2.90 -2.55 3.66
C SER A 75 1.98 -3.05 4.77
N ILE A 76 1.23 -4.14 4.54
CA ILE A 76 0.35 -4.78 5.52
C ILE A 76 1.16 -5.22 6.75
N HIS A 77 2.29 -5.88 6.53
CA HIS A 77 3.15 -6.33 7.62
C HIS A 77 3.71 -5.15 8.41
N ALA A 78 4.21 -4.12 7.73
CA ALA A 78 4.73 -2.92 8.39
C ALA A 78 3.65 -2.17 9.20
N ILE A 79 2.41 -2.15 8.73
CA ILE A 79 1.27 -1.59 9.50
C ILE A 79 1.06 -2.38 10.80
N ARG A 80 0.98 -3.71 10.69
CA ARG A 80 0.77 -4.61 11.84
C ARG A 80 1.92 -4.51 12.85
N GLU A 81 3.17 -4.45 12.38
CA GLU A 81 4.36 -4.27 13.23
C GLU A 81 4.34 -2.97 14.03
N GLN A 82 3.70 -1.91 13.52
CA GLN A 82 3.51 -0.65 14.23
C GLN A 82 2.22 -0.59 15.07
N GLY A 83 1.46 -1.68 15.15
CA GLY A 83 0.23 -1.77 15.91
C GLY A 83 -0.96 -1.07 15.27
N GLY A 84 -0.97 -0.91 13.95
CA GLY A 84 -2.16 -0.53 13.18
C GLY A 84 -2.90 -1.76 12.64
N GLU A 85 -4.14 -1.55 12.23
CA GLU A 85 -4.99 -2.57 11.61
C GLU A 85 -5.15 -2.28 10.12
N PRO A 86 -4.60 -3.08 9.20
CA PRO A 86 -4.83 -2.89 7.77
C PRO A 86 -6.25 -3.32 7.40
N ALA A 87 -7.12 -2.33 7.13
CA ALA A 87 -8.55 -2.56 6.89
C ALA A 87 -8.88 -2.88 5.43
N ALA A 88 -8.14 -2.31 4.49
CA ALA A 88 -8.31 -2.56 3.06
C ALA A 88 -7.07 -2.14 2.25
N CYS A 89 -6.84 -2.82 1.14
CA CYS A 89 -5.95 -2.39 0.07
C CYS A 89 -6.79 -1.83 -1.08
N VAL A 90 -6.50 -0.62 -1.54
CA VAL A 90 -7.24 0.08 -2.58
C VAL A 90 -6.28 0.47 -3.70
N VAL A 91 -6.54 -0.01 -4.91
CA VAL A 91 -5.68 0.26 -6.08
C VAL A 91 -6.47 0.67 -7.32
N LEU A 92 -5.82 1.37 -8.23
CA LEU A 92 -6.44 1.65 -9.53
C LEU A 92 -6.48 0.41 -10.40
N VAL A 93 -5.40 -0.37 -10.43
CA VAL A 93 -5.25 -1.54 -11.31
C VAL A 93 -4.80 -2.76 -10.53
N ASP A 94 -5.49 -3.89 -10.70
CA ASP A 94 -5.01 -5.20 -10.26
C ASP A 94 -4.71 -6.10 -11.48
N LYS A 95 -3.46 -6.57 -11.59
CA LYS A 95 -3.01 -7.43 -12.68
C LYS A 95 -3.27 -8.92 -12.45
N MET A 96 -3.58 -9.31 -11.22
CA MET A 96 -3.68 -10.70 -10.79
C MET A 96 -5.08 -11.08 -10.32
N GLY A 97 -5.93 -10.12 -9.99
CA GLY A 97 -7.32 -10.34 -9.56
C GLY A 97 -7.39 -10.92 -8.15
N TYR A 98 -6.72 -10.25 -7.20
CA TYR A 98 -6.78 -10.59 -5.79
C TYR A 98 -8.11 -10.14 -5.19
N ASP A 99 -8.80 -11.05 -4.50
CA ASP A 99 -9.90 -10.70 -3.59
C ASP A 99 -9.36 -10.18 -2.25
N GLU A 100 -8.24 -10.75 -1.79
CA GLU A 100 -7.56 -10.41 -0.55
C GLU A 100 -6.05 -10.71 -0.61
N ILE A 101 -5.28 -10.01 0.21
CA ILE A 101 -3.85 -10.26 0.46
C ILE A 101 -3.63 -10.27 1.97
N ASP A 102 -3.07 -11.35 2.49
CA ASP A 102 -2.75 -11.53 3.92
C ASP A 102 -3.94 -11.19 4.85
N ASP A 103 -5.12 -11.71 4.50
CA ASP A 103 -6.43 -11.50 5.16
C ASP A 103 -6.98 -10.05 5.08
N VAL A 104 -6.40 -9.20 4.22
CA VAL A 104 -6.85 -7.83 3.98
C VAL A 104 -7.55 -7.76 2.62
N PRO A 105 -8.81 -7.27 2.54
CA PRO A 105 -9.54 -7.21 1.29
C PRO A 105 -8.89 -6.24 0.30
N VAL A 106 -8.89 -6.61 -0.98
CA VAL A 106 -8.39 -5.79 -2.08
C VAL A 106 -9.56 -5.23 -2.89
N TYR A 107 -9.51 -3.92 -3.17
CA TYR A 107 -10.46 -3.22 -4.02
C TYR A 107 -9.72 -2.54 -5.17
N SER A 108 -10.00 -2.96 -6.39
CA SER A 108 -9.45 -2.40 -7.63
C SER A 108 -10.51 -1.61 -8.40
N LEU A 109 -10.09 -0.59 -9.16
CA LEU A 109 -10.98 0.06 -10.14
C LEU A 109 -10.97 -0.67 -11.50
N VAL A 110 -9.85 -1.31 -11.84
CA VAL A 110 -9.63 -2.02 -13.09
C VAL A 110 -8.95 -3.35 -12.82
N ASP A 111 -9.64 -4.44 -13.16
CA ASP A 111 -9.06 -5.78 -13.19
C ASP A 111 -8.53 -6.10 -14.58
N VAL A 112 -7.25 -6.46 -14.66
CA VAL A 112 -6.66 -6.96 -15.90
C VAL A 112 -6.90 -8.46 -15.99
N VAL A 113 -7.97 -8.83 -16.69
CA VAL A 113 -8.23 -10.23 -17.04
C VAL A 113 -7.19 -10.68 -18.07
N ARG A 114 -6.34 -11.64 -17.72
CA ARG A 114 -5.47 -12.30 -18.72
C ARG A 114 -6.36 -13.05 -19.70
N VAL A 115 -6.32 -12.64 -20.97
CA VAL A 115 -6.87 -13.42 -22.09
C VAL A 115 -5.77 -14.36 -22.58
N ASP A 116 -5.30 -15.26 -21.72
CA ASP A 116 -4.59 -16.43 -22.21
C ASP A 116 -5.69 -17.39 -22.68
N ARG A 117 -5.93 -17.37 -24.01
CA ARG A 117 -6.75 -18.39 -24.66
C ARG A 117 -6.09 -19.73 -24.40
N GLU A 118 -6.87 -20.67 -23.89
CA GLU A 118 -6.54 -22.09 -23.88
C GLU A 118 -5.94 -22.49 -25.24
N GLU A 119 -4.74 -23.09 -25.22
CA GLU A 119 -4.28 -24.04 -26.24
C GLU A 119 -4.30 -25.44 -25.64
#